data_AF-A0A3D0LDP8-F1
#
_entry.id   AF-A0A3D0LDP8-F1
#
_cell.length_a   1.000
_cell.length_b   1.000
_cell.length_c   1.000
_cell.angle_alpha   90.00
_cell.angle_beta   90.00
_cell.angle_gamma   90.00
#
_symmetry.space_group_name_H-M   'P 1'
#
loop_
_entity.id
_entity.type
_entity.pdbx_description
1 polymer ?
#
loop_
_entity_poly.entity_id
_entity_poly.type
_entity_poly.pdbx_seq_one_letter_code
_entity_poly.pdbx_strand_id
1 'polypeptide(L)'
;MSDLCRMVEVDGVPAKDRYNILKTKGINTIFSSIDMTDGIYDRAEALVTMGSDIHSLGLKWCANLALSDLYQGVIAEVGADNRMFVRKAERAGFENVHKLFTMLAGAGAAPDYVQIEIETYNKINGISLSFEEQTRMINALINAAKAACSDSKIVLATEDSTDNEKVKKWFSRFQVSGGKQFDIISLKYDINAETFYDLSCNMSDLSRRFEADILIDISGQDDIYSADISLEDIDSAIAIVPFDRGLGTVYSDEMLAKANMVA
;
A
#
# COMPACT_ATOMS: atom_id res chain seq x y z
N MET A 1 -25.44 -3.56 0.67
CA MET A 1 -24.07 -3.72 0.16
C MET A 1 -23.27 -2.57 0.71
N SER A 2 -22.21 -2.84 1.46
CA SER A 2 -21.33 -1.78 1.94
C SER A 2 -20.52 -1.25 0.75
N ASP A 3 -20.36 0.08 0.63
CA ASP A 3 -19.56 0.72 -0.43
C ASP A 3 -18.04 0.59 -0.18
N LEU A 4 -17.62 -0.46 0.53
CA LEU A 4 -16.23 -0.67 0.93
C LEU A 4 -15.34 -0.92 -0.30
N CYS A 5 -14.15 -0.36 -0.25
CA CYS A 5 -13.06 -0.69 -1.15
C CYS A 5 -12.58 -2.12 -0.89
N ARG A 6 -12.90 -3.04 -1.79
CA ARG A 6 -12.46 -4.43 -1.71
C ARG A 6 -11.31 -4.60 -2.67
N MET A 7 -10.10 -4.62 -2.12
CA MET A 7 -8.86 -4.82 -2.86
C MET A 7 -8.47 -6.29 -2.82
N VAL A 8 -7.88 -6.79 -3.91
CA VAL A 8 -7.27 -8.13 -3.92
C VAL A 8 -5.82 -8.03 -4.36
N GLU A 9 -4.92 -8.57 -3.55
CA GLU A 9 -3.52 -8.74 -3.92
C GLU A 9 -3.38 -9.81 -4.99
N VAL A 10 -2.77 -9.44 -6.12
CA VAL A 10 -2.47 -10.34 -7.23
C VAL A 10 -0.98 -10.37 -7.52
N ASP A 11 -0.50 -11.55 -7.85
CA ASP A 11 0.90 -11.75 -8.24
C ASP A 11 1.13 -11.37 -9.71
N GLY A 12 2.17 -10.57 -9.94
CA GLY A 12 2.63 -10.18 -11.27
C GLY A 12 1.55 -9.48 -12.10
N VAL A 13 1.45 -9.86 -13.38
CA VAL A 13 0.43 -9.34 -14.32
C VAL A 13 -0.49 -10.49 -14.73
N PRO A 14 -1.61 -10.68 -14.01
CA PRO A 14 -2.63 -11.66 -14.38
C PRO A 14 -3.21 -11.44 -15.78
N ALA A 15 -3.73 -12.51 -16.38
CA ALA A 15 -4.54 -12.40 -17.58
C ALA A 15 -5.83 -11.62 -17.29
N LYS A 16 -6.29 -10.82 -18.25
CA LYS A 16 -7.49 -9.98 -18.14
C LYS A 16 -8.75 -10.71 -17.64
N ASP A 17 -8.92 -11.98 -18.03
CA ASP A 17 -10.05 -12.81 -17.58
C ASP A 17 -10.06 -13.02 -16.06
N ARG A 18 -8.89 -13.02 -15.39
CA ARG A 18 -8.81 -13.10 -13.94
C ARG A 18 -9.44 -11.88 -13.28
N TYR A 19 -9.21 -10.67 -13.80
CA TYR A 19 -9.83 -9.45 -13.28
C TYR A 19 -11.35 -9.46 -13.42
N ASN A 20 -11.89 -10.01 -14.52
CA ASN A 20 -13.34 -10.20 -14.67
C ASN A 20 -13.92 -11.13 -13.60
N ILE A 21 -13.24 -12.26 -13.32
CA ILE A 21 -13.66 -13.20 -12.26
C ILE A 21 -13.66 -12.48 -10.90
N LEU A 22 -12.59 -11.75 -10.58
CA LEU A 22 -12.48 -10.99 -9.34
C LEU A 22 -13.59 -9.94 -9.22
N LYS A 23 -13.86 -9.19 -10.29
CA LYS A 23 -14.97 -8.23 -10.34
C LYS A 23 -16.32 -8.90 -10.06
N THR A 24 -16.57 -10.09 -10.60
CA THR A 24 -17.84 -10.82 -10.36
C THR A 24 -17.98 -11.29 -8.89
N LYS A 25 -16.88 -11.38 -8.16
CA LYS A 25 -16.85 -11.64 -6.70
C LYS A 25 -17.03 -10.37 -5.86
N GLY A 26 -17.28 -9.22 -6.48
CA GLY A 26 -17.49 -7.95 -5.78
C GLY A 26 -16.20 -7.17 -5.47
N ILE A 27 -15.06 -7.57 -6.04
CA ILE A 27 -13.81 -6.80 -5.97
C ILE A 27 -13.95 -5.57 -6.86
N ASN A 28 -13.50 -4.42 -6.35
CA ASN A 28 -13.52 -3.15 -7.08
C ASN A 28 -12.12 -2.56 -7.30
N THR A 29 -11.10 -3.12 -6.65
CA THR A 29 -9.72 -2.64 -6.74
C THR A 29 -8.77 -3.82 -6.84
N ILE A 30 -7.80 -3.73 -7.75
CA ILE A 30 -6.67 -4.65 -7.83
C ILE A 30 -5.52 -4.04 -7.04
N PHE A 31 -4.87 -4.84 -6.20
CA PHE A 31 -3.68 -4.48 -5.46
C PHE A 31 -2.51 -5.29 -6.01
N SER A 32 -1.38 -4.66 -6.32
CA SER A 32 -0.21 -5.37 -6.81
C SER A 32 1.09 -4.72 -6.38
N SER A 33 2.06 -5.54 -6.03
CA SER A 33 3.42 -5.09 -5.73
C SER A 33 4.21 -4.85 -7.03
N ILE A 34 4.88 -3.69 -7.10
CA ILE A 34 5.80 -3.32 -8.17
C ILE A 34 7.21 -3.35 -7.60
N ASP A 35 8.01 -4.30 -8.08
CA ASP A 35 9.43 -4.42 -7.73
C ASP A 35 10.22 -3.23 -8.28
N MET A 36 10.41 -2.23 -7.43
CA MET A 36 11.18 -1.05 -7.77
C MET A 36 12.65 -1.45 -7.87
N THR A 37 13.22 -1.20 -9.04
CA THR A 37 14.63 -1.40 -9.37
C THR A 37 15.12 -0.21 -10.17
N ASP A 38 16.43 0.01 -10.22
CA ASP A 38 16.95 1.06 -11.08
C ASP A 38 16.70 0.70 -12.55
N GLY A 39 16.10 1.61 -13.31
CA GLY A 39 15.70 1.34 -14.70
C GLY A 39 14.39 0.57 -14.85
N ILE A 40 13.54 0.45 -13.81
CA ILE A 40 12.28 -0.29 -13.87
C ILE A 40 11.36 0.14 -15.04
N TYR A 41 11.42 1.41 -15.42
CA TYR A 41 10.66 1.96 -16.53
C TYR A 41 10.98 1.32 -17.90
N ASP A 42 12.16 0.71 -18.06
CA ASP A 42 12.52 -0.05 -19.27
C ASP A 42 11.66 -1.31 -19.44
N ARG A 43 10.95 -1.73 -18.38
CA ARG A 43 10.04 -2.88 -18.36
C ARG A 43 8.58 -2.46 -18.11
N ALA A 44 8.25 -1.18 -18.32
CA ALA A 44 6.93 -0.63 -18.02
C ALA A 44 5.79 -1.17 -18.89
N GLU A 45 6.06 -1.79 -20.05
CA GLU A 45 5.01 -2.26 -20.97
C GLU A 45 4.01 -3.22 -20.32
N ALA A 46 4.49 -4.14 -19.48
CA ALA A 46 3.63 -5.08 -18.77
C ALA A 46 2.72 -4.37 -17.75
N LEU A 47 3.26 -3.36 -17.06
CA LEU A 47 2.51 -2.55 -16.07
C LEU A 47 1.51 -1.61 -16.75
N VAL A 48 1.85 -1.05 -17.92
CA VAL A 48 0.91 -0.29 -18.76
C VAL A 48 -0.25 -1.17 -19.17
N THR A 49 0.04 -2.38 -19.68
CA THR A 49 -0.99 -3.34 -20.09
C THR A 49 -1.90 -3.69 -18.91
N MET A 50 -1.30 -3.97 -17.75
CA MET A 50 -2.03 -4.25 -16.50
C MET A 50 -2.98 -3.12 -16.13
N GLY A 51 -2.47 -1.88 -15.97
CA GLY A 51 -3.29 -0.74 -15.58
C GLY A 51 -4.39 -0.43 -16.60
N SER A 52 -4.09 -0.51 -17.90
CA SER A 52 -5.09 -0.35 -18.97
C SER A 52 -6.19 -1.42 -18.91
N ASP A 53 -5.83 -2.68 -18.67
CA ASP A 53 -6.79 -3.77 -18.56
C ASP A 53 -7.69 -3.61 -17.33
N ILE A 54 -7.12 -3.27 -16.17
CA ILE A 54 -7.85 -3.00 -14.94
C ILE A 54 -8.87 -1.88 -15.16
N HIS A 55 -8.44 -0.72 -15.68
CA HIS A 55 -9.34 0.42 -15.90
C HIS A 55 -10.38 0.17 -16.99
N SER A 56 -10.05 -0.61 -18.03
CA SER A 56 -11.02 -0.98 -19.07
C SER A 56 -12.21 -1.78 -18.52
N LEU A 57 -12.03 -2.43 -17.38
CA LEU A 57 -13.08 -3.15 -16.65
C LEU A 57 -13.77 -2.27 -15.60
N GLY A 58 -13.39 -1.00 -15.45
CA GLY A 58 -13.91 -0.09 -14.44
C GLY A 58 -13.48 -0.46 -13.01
N LEU A 59 -12.40 -1.24 -12.86
CA LEU A 59 -11.74 -1.49 -11.59
C LEU A 59 -10.72 -0.39 -11.32
N LYS A 60 -10.36 -0.22 -10.06
CA LYS A 60 -9.25 0.64 -9.62
C LYS A 60 -7.97 -0.16 -9.44
N TRP A 61 -6.83 0.54 -9.37
CA TRP A 61 -5.53 -0.05 -9.12
C TRP A 61 -4.80 0.58 -7.93
N CYS A 62 -4.34 -0.25 -6.99
CA CYS A 62 -3.38 0.08 -5.95
C CYS A 62 -2.01 -0.50 -6.29
N ALA A 63 -1.03 0.39 -6.50
CA ALA A 63 0.36 0.04 -6.74
C ALA A 63 1.15 0.09 -5.42
N ASN A 64 1.54 -1.07 -4.89
CA ASN A 64 2.46 -1.17 -3.75
C ASN A 64 3.91 -1.07 -4.23
N LEU A 65 4.69 -0.15 -3.69
CA LEU A 65 6.08 0.04 -4.09
C LEU A 65 7.00 -0.88 -3.28
N ALA A 66 7.43 -1.99 -3.87
CA ALA A 66 8.42 -2.88 -3.27
C ALA A 66 9.84 -2.31 -3.51
N LEU A 67 10.42 -1.67 -2.49
CA LEU A 67 11.62 -0.83 -2.64
C LEU A 67 12.94 -1.53 -2.26
N SER A 68 12.87 -2.76 -1.75
CA SER A 68 14.02 -3.49 -1.21
C SER A 68 15.15 -3.61 -2.23
N ASP A 69 14.85 -4.07 -3.45
CA ASP A 69 15.87 -4.28 -4.48
C ASP A 69 16.50 -2.98 -4.96
N LEU A 70 15.70 -1.91 -5.12
CA LEU A 70 16.20 -0.57 -5.43
C LEU A 70 17.23 -0.12 -4.39
N TYR A 71 16.89 -0.22 -3.10
CA TYR A 71 17.77 0.25 -2.03
C TYR A 71 18.99 -0.65 -1.84
N GLN A 72 18.87 -1.97 -2.05
CA GLN A 72 20.03 -2.86 -2.06
C GLN A 72 20.98 -2.54 -3.22
N GLY A 73 20.45 -2.20 -4.40
CA GLY A 73 21.24 -1.70 -5.53
C GLY A 73 22.02 -0.42 -5.18
N VAL A 74 21.37 0.52 -4.49
CA VAL A 74 22.04 1.74 -4.00
C VAL A 74 23.14 1.41 -2.99
N ILE A 75 22.90 0.51 -2.03
CA ILE A 75 23.92 0.07 -1.06
C ILE A 75 25.11 -0.56 -1.77
N ALA A 76 24.89 -1.42 -2.77
CA ALA A 76 25.96 -2.03 -3.54
C ALA A 76 26.86 -0.98 -4.23
N GLU A 77 26.29 0.17 -4.59
CA GLU A 77 27.03 1.26 -5.25
C GLU A 77 27.78 2.17 -4.25
N VAL A 78 27.23 2.44 -3.07
CA VAL A 78 27.79 3.42 -2.12
C VAL A 78 28.43 2.83 -0.86
N GLY A 79 28.22 1.54 -0.60
CA GLY A 79 28.62 0.88 0.64
C GLY A 79 27.85 1.41 1.86
N ALA A 80 28.52 1.46 3.01
CA ALA A 80 27.93 1.84 4.30
C ALA A 80 27.94 3.36 4.58
N ASP A 81 28.17 4.21 3.56
CA ASP A 81 28.06 5.66 3.73
C ASP A 81 26.57 6.07 3.75
N ASN A 82 26.02 6.21 4.96
CA ASN A 82 24.63 6.64 5.18
C ASN A 82 24.27 7.91 4.41
N ARG A 83 25.15 8.92 4.39
CA ARG A 83 24.85 10.21 3.75
C ARG A 83 24.78 10.04 2.24
N MET A 84 25.69 9.27 1.67
CA MET A 84 25.69 8.98 0.24
C MET A 84 24.50 8.09 -0.14
N PHE A 85 24.19 7.09 0.69
CA PHE A 85 23.04 6.21 0.53
C PHE A 85 21.75 7.01 0.48
N VAL A 86 21.45 7.81 1.51
CA VAL A 86 20.20 8.60 1.59
C VAL A 86 20.04 9.50 0.36
N ARG A 87 21.10 10.22 -0.04
CA ARG A 87 21.04 11.10 -1.22
C ARG A 87 20.75 10.34 -2.51
N LYS A 88 21.36 9.16 -2.70
CA LYS A 88 21.11 8.35 -3.90
C LYS A 88 19.76 7.65 -3.85
N ALA A 89 19.35 7.14 -2.69
CA ALA A 89 18.07 6.46 -2.51
C ALA A 89 16.88 7.42 -2.71
N GLU A 90 16.95 8.65 -2.19
CA GLU A 90 15.94 9.68 -2.49
C GLU A 90 15.83 9.96 -3.99
N ARG A 91 16.97 10.14 -4.65
CA ARG A 91 17.02 10.42 -6.08
C ARG A 91 16.50 9.23 -6.90
N ALA A 92 16.96 8.03 -6.60
CA ALA A 92 16.60 6.81 -7.30
C ALA A 92 15.11 6.48 -7.10
N GLY A 93 14.60 6.63 -5.87
CA GLY A 93 13.17 6.49 -5.57
C GLY A 93 12.33 7.50 -6.33
N PHE A 94 12.72 8.79 -6.31
CA PHE A 94 12.00 9.83 -7.05
C PHE A 94 12.01 9.56 -8.56
N GLU A 95 13.18 9.36 -9.16
CA GLU A 95 13.32 9.22 -10.61
C GLU A 95 12.63 7.96 -11.13
N ASN A 96 12.76 6.81 -10.46
CA ASN A 96 12.15 5.56 -10.92
C ASN A 96 10.62 5.61 -10.78
N VAL A 97 10.08 6.09 -9.66
CA VAL A 97 8.62 6.25 -9.50
C VAL A 97 8.07 7.27 -10.50
N HIS A 98 8.68 8.46 -10.57
CA HIS A 98 8.18 9.53 -11.44
C HIS A 98 8.17 9.12 -12.91
N LYS A 99 9.27 8.53 -13.41
CA LYS A 99 9.35 8.09 -14.81
C LYS A 99 8.33 6.99 -15.12
N LEU A 100 8.26 5.95 -14.29
CA LEU A 100 7.31 4.85 -14.47
C LEU A 100 5.88 5.38 -14.47
N PHE A 101 5.51 6.19 -13.48
CA PHE A 101 4.15 6.70 -13.35
C PHE A 101 3.80 7.71 -14.43
N THR A 102 4.76 8.47 -14.94
CA THR A 102 4.54 9.35 -16.11
C THR A 102 4.18 8.53 -17.34
N MET A 103 4.86 7.39 -17.57
CA MET A 103 4.54 6.49 -18.67
C MET A 103 3.15 5.85 -18.50
N LEU A 104 2.83 5.37 -17.29
CA LEU A 104 1.52 4.82 -16.96
C LEU A 104 0.40 5.85 -17.17
N ALA A 105 0.56 7.06 -16.63
CA ALA A 105 -0.40 8.14 -16.79
C ALA A 105 -0.58 8.55 -18.27
N GLY A 106 0.51 8.64 -19.03
CA GLY A 106 0.46 8.93 -20.46
C GLY A 106 -0.31 7.87 -21.28
N ALA A 107 -0.40 6.64 -20.79
CA ALA A 107 -1.17 5.55 -21.38
C ALA A 107 -2.58 5.36 -20.79
N GLY A 108 -3.02 6.25 -19.88
CA GLY A 108 -4.31 6.08 -19.18
C GLY A 108 -4.33 4.91 -18.18
N ALA A 109 -3.16 4.47 -17.74
CA ALA A 109 -2.92 3.33 -16.85
C ALA A 109 -2.40 3.76 -15.47
N ALA A 110 -2.57 5.03 -15.07
CA ALA A 110 -2.11 5.53 -13.77
C ALA A 110 -2.80 4.84 -12.59
N PRO A 111 -2.09 4.42 -11.53
CA PRO A 111 -2.73 3.81 -10.37
C PRO A 111 -3.64 4.81 -9.63
N ASP A 112 -4.77 4.34 -9.09
CA ASP A 112 -5.64 5.14 -8.23
C ASP A 112 -5.08 5.32 -6.82
N TYR A 113 -4.31 4.33 -6.36
CA TYR A 113 -3.67 4.32 -5.04
C TYR A 113 -2.20 3.95 -5.16
N VAL A 114 -1.36 4.56 -4.33
CA VAL A 114 0.08 4.29 -4.28
C VAL A 114 0.45 3.97 -2.84
N GLN A 115 0.84 2.73 -2.58
CA GLN A 115 1.21 2.26 -1.25
C GLN A 115 2.72 2.27 -1.03
N ILE A 116 3.11 2.76 0.15
CA ILE A 116 4.49 2.77 0.65
C ILE A 116 4.50 2.12 2.03
N GLU A 117 5.24 1.02 2.19
CA GLU A 117 5.46 0.38 3.47
C GLU A 117 6.53 1.12 4.30
N ILE A 118 6.14 1.58 5.49
CA ILE A 118 6.99 2.44 6.32
C ILE A 118 8.11 1.64 7.00
N GLU A 119 7.93 0.34 7.25
CA GLU A 119 8.93 -0.51 7.88
C GLU A 119 10.01 -0.99 6.91
N THR A 120 9.85 -0.78 5.59
CA THR A 120 10.88 -1.15 4.61
C THR A 120 12.24 -0.53 4.98
N TYR A 121 12.24 0.70 5.51
CA TYR A 121 13.45 1.40 5.92
C TYR A 121 14.17 0.78 7.14
N ASN A 122 13.48 -0.04 7.94
CA ASN A 122 14.06 -0.78 9.06
C ASN A 122 14.70 -2.11 8.61
N LYS A 123 14.36 -2.58 7.40
CA LYS A 123 14.79 -3.86 6.84
C LYS A 123 15.96 -3.72 5.86
N ILE A 124 16.47 -2.50 5.66
CA ILE A 124 17.60 -2.21 4.79
C ILE A 124 18.90 -2.65 5.49
N ASN A 125 19.35 -3.87 5.21
CA ASN A 125 20.58 -4.41 5.80
C ASN A 125 21.81 -3.56 5.44
N GLY A 126 22.65 -3.27 6.43
CA GLY A 126 23.93 -2.56 6.24
C GLY A 126 23.87 -1.04 6.31
N ILE A 127 22.67 -0.46 6.48
CA ILE A 127 22.45 0.97 6.68
C ILE A 127 21.59 1.17 7.93
N SER A 128 21.86 2.23 8.68
CA SER A 128 21.02 2.67 9.80
C SER A 128 20.55 4.09 9.54
N LEU A 129 19.24 4.29 9.40
CA LEU A 129 18.62 5.56 9.06
C LEU A 129 18.05 6.23 10.30
N SER A 130 18.35 7.51 10.47
CA SER A 130 17.57 8.38 11.35
C SER A 130 16.14 8.52 10.81
N PHE A 131 15.20 8.87 11.68
CA PHE A 131 13.81 9.04 11.27
C PHE A 131 13.63 10.18 10.26
N GLU A 132 14.44 11.24 10.37
CA GLU A 132 14.46 12.36 9.44
C GLU A 132 14.91 11.92 8.04
N GLU A 133 15.87 10.99 7.95
CA GLU A 133 16.29 10.39 6.67
C GLU A 133 15.19 9.49 6.09
N GLN A 134 14.53 8.66 6.91
CA GLN A 134 13.37 7.86 6.49
C GLN A 134 12.25 8.77 5.95
N THR A 135 11.93 9.84 6.68
CA THR A 135 10.90 10.82 6.29
C THR A 135 11.23 11.45 4.94
N ARG A 136 12.49 11.84 4.70
CA ARG A 136 12.90 12.40 3.41
C ARG A 136 12.78 11.39 2.26
N MET A 137 13.14 10.13 2.50
CA MET A 137 13.01 9.08 1.49
C MET A 137 11.54 8.79 1.15
N ILE A 138 10.65 8.71 2.14
CA ILE A 138 9.19 8.58 1.92
C ILE A 138 8.66 9.79 1.15
N ASN A 139 9.06 11.00 1.55
CA ASN A 139 8.67 12.23 0.88
C ASN A 139 9.10 12.26 -0.59
N ALA A 140 10.26 11.69 -0.94
CA ALA A 140 10.71 11.60 -2.32
C ALA A 140 9.76 10.74 -3.17
N LEU A 141 9.30 9.61 -2.64
CA LEU A 141 8.32 8.74 -3.30
C LEU A 141 6.96 9.42 -3.46
N ILE A 142 6.46 10.08 -2.40
CA ILE A 142 5.19 10.81 -2.44
C ILE A 142 5.24 11.94 -3.48
N ASN A 143 6.32 12.72 -3.49
CA ASN A 143 6.48 13.81 -4.45
C ASN A 143 6.54 13.27 -5.90
N ALA A 144 7.23 12.15 -6.12
CA ALA A 144 7.32 11.53 -7.45
C ALA A 144 5.96 11.01 -7.92
N ALA A 145 5.23 10.33 -7.05
CA ALA A 145 3.88 9.85 -7.34
C ALA A 145 2.94 11.00 -7.67
N LYS A 146 2.87 12.04 -6.83
CA LYS A 146 1.99 13.21 -7.04
C LYS A 146 2.39 14.07 -8.24
N ALA A 147 3.66 14.10 -8.61
CA ALA A 147 4.11 14.84 -9.79
C ALA A 147 3.68 14.16 -11.11
N ALA A 148 3.62 12.82 -11.14
CA ALA A 148 3.20 12.06 -12.31
C ALA A 148 1.69 11.75 -12.34
N CYS A 149 1.10 11.46 -11.18
CA CYS A 149 -0.29 11.08 -10.99
C CYS A 149 -0.87 11.89 -9.80
N SER A 150 -1.26 13.15 -10.06
CA SER A 150 -1.73 14.07 -9.01
C SER A 150 -2.96 13.56 -8.25
N ASP A 151 -3.80 12.79 -8.93
CA ASP A 151 -5.10 12.34 -8.44
C ASP A 151 -5.00 11.03 -7.64
N SER A 152 -3.87 10.31 -7.74
CA SER A 152 -3.66 9.07 -6.98
C SER A 152 -3.63 9.35 -5.48
N LYS A 153 -4.33 8.55 -4.69
CA LYS A 153 -4.28 8.62 -3.22
C LYS A 153 -3.00 7.93 -2.70
N ILE A 154 -2.37 8.52 -1.69
CA ILE A 154 -1.18 7.98 -1.05
C ILE A 154 -1.59 7.15 0.17
N VAL A 155 -1.16 5.89 0.18
CA VAL A 155 -1.33 4.94 1.27
C VAL A 155 0.00 4.77 1.98
N LEU A 156 0.04 5.03 3.29
CA LEU A 156 1.15 4.62 4.13
C LEU A 156 0.75 3.36 4.89
N ALA A 157 1.47 2.27 4.65
CA ALA A 157 1.20 0.97 5.23
C ALA A 157 2.15 0.66 6.38
N THR A 158 1.60 0.04 7.44
CA THR A 158 2.35 -0.43 8.60
C THR A 158 2.04 -1.90 8.90
N GLU A 159 3.05 -2.61 9.38
CA GLU A 159 2.90 -3.98 9.87
C GLU A 159 2.22 -4.06 11.24
N ASP A 160 2.13 -2.94 11.97
CA ASP A 160 1.53 -2.89 13.30
C ASP A 160 0.09 -2.40 13.23
N SER A 161 -0.86 -3.30 13.48
CA SER A 161 -2.30 -2.99 13.46
C SER A 161 -2.94 -2.87 14.84
N THR A 162 -2.29 -3.37 15.89
CA THR A 162 -2.89 -3.51 17.24
C THR A 162 -2.20 -2.64 18.30
N ASP A 163 -0.92 -2.27 18.12
CA ASP A 163 -0.21 -1.34 19.00
C ASP A 163 -0.49 0.12 18.61
N ASN A 164 -1.62 0.66 19.07
CA ASN A 164 -2.02 2.05 18.77
C ASN A 164 -0.95 3.07 19.19
N GLU A 165 -0.28 2.88 20.33
CA GLU A 165 0.71 3.84 20.81
C GLU A 165 1.92 3.90 19.89
N LYS A 166 2.41 2.75 19.42
CA LYS A 166 3.52 2.67 18.46
C LYS A 166 3.15 3.35 17.14
N VAL A 167 2.02 2.98 16.56
CA VAL A 167 1.56 3.49 15.26
C VAL A 167 1.32 5.01 15.32
N LYS A 168 0.57 5.47 16.32
CA LYS A 168 0.33 6.90 16.54
C LYS A 168 1.62 7.69 16.70
N LYS A 169 2.59 7.18 17.47
CA LYS A 169 3.89 7.86 17.66
C LYS A 169 4.65 7.98 16.35
N TRP A 170 4.64 6.94 15.52
CA TRP A 170 5.31 6.97 14.23
C TRP A 170 4.69 8.04 13.32
N PHE A 171 3.37 8.03 13.12
CA PHE A 171 2.69 9.00 12.24
C PHE A 171 2.78 10.44 12.78
N SER A 172 2.69 10.63 14.10
CA SER A 172 2.89 11.96 14.71
C SER A 172 4.31 12.47 14.47
N ARG A 173 5.31 11.60 14.62
CA ARG A 173 6.71 11.95 14.36
C ARG A 173 6.92 12.26 12.89
N PHE A 174 6.31 11.51 11.97
CA PHE A 174 6.36 11.76 10.53
C PHE A 174 5.87 13.16 10.19
N GLN A 175 4.72 13.57 10.73
CA GLN A 175 4.19 14.93 10.54
C GLN A 175 5.13 16.01 11.09
N VAL A 176 5.65 15.85 12.31
CA VAL A 176 6.56 16.82 12.94
C VAL A 176 7.91 16.91 12.23
N SER A 177 8.40 15.81 11.65
CA SER A 177 9.63 15.75 10.85
C SER A 177 9.47 16.30 9.42
N GLY A 178 8.32 16.90 9.08
CA GLY A 178 8.07 17.47 7.75
C GLY A 178 7.60 16.45 6.72
N GLY A 179 6.98 15.36 7.17
CA GLY A 179 6.32 14.38 6.32
C GLY A 179 5.27 15.02 5.40
N LYS A 180 5.22 14.57 4.16
CA LYS A 180 4.23 14.98 3.17
C LYS A 180 2.85 14.42 3.52
N GLN A 181 1.82 15.07 3.00
CA GLN A 181 0.44 14.60 3.17
C GLN A 181 0.28 13.20 2.57
N PHE A 182 -0.45 12.36 3.29
CA PHE A 182 -0.93 11.06 2.86
C PHE A 182 -2.46 11.04 3.03
N ASP A 183 -3.11 10.13 2.33
CA ASP A 183 -4.58 10.07 2.25
C ASP A 183 -5.13 8.90 3.08
N ILE A 184 -4.40 7.78 3.15
CA ILE A 184 -4.86 6.51 3.71
C ILE A 184 -3.77 5.93 4.62
N ILE A 185 -4.18 5.32 5.74
CA ILE A 185 -3.35 4.45 6.58
C ILE A 185 -3.78 3.01 6.33
N SER A 186 -2.86 2.16 5.90
CA SER A 186 -3.08 0.72 5.78
C SER A 186 -2.49 -0.02 6.97
N LEU A 187 -3.30 -0.86 7.62
CA LEU A 187 -2.91 -1.65 8.79
C LEU A 187 -2.89 -3.12 8.43
N LYS A 188 -1.71 -3.75 8.43
CA LYS A 188 -1.59 -5.20 8.22
C LYS A 188 -2.09 -5.94 9.44
N TYR A 189 -3.06 -6.81 9.27
CA TYR A 189 -3.75 -7.48 10.36
C TYR A 189 -3.79 -8.99 10.15
N ASP A 190 -3.27 -9.71 11.15
CA ASP A 190 -3.49 -11.15 11.28
C ASP A 190 -4.79 -11.36 12.05
N ILE A 191 -5.77 -12.03 11.42
CA ILE A 191 -7.13 -12.11 11.95
C ILE A 191 -7.09 -12.90 13.25
N ASN A 192 -7.42 -12.20 14.34
CA ASN A 192 -7.35 -12.76 15.68
C ASN A 192 -8.36 -12.08 16.62
N ALA A 193 -9.33 -12.86 17.11
CA ALA A 193 -10.37 -12.38 18.02
C ALA A 193 -9.83 -11.65 19.25
N GLU A 194 -8.69 -12.10 19.80
CA GLU A 194 -8.08 -11.52 21.01
C GLU A 194 -7.63 -10.07 20.80
N THR A 195 -7.23 -9.72 19.57
CA THR A 195 -6.67 -8.40 19.23
C THR A 195 -7.62 -7.55 18.38
N PHE A 196 -8.79 -8.07 18.03
CA PHE A 196 -9.77 -7.40 17.18
C PHE A 196 -10.32 -6.10 17.81
N TYR A 197 -10.47 -6.09 19.13
CA TYR A 197 -10.84 -4.88 19.86
C TYR A 197 -9.75 -3.81 19.76
N ASP A 198 -8.48 -4.20 19.90
CA ASP A 198 -7.34 -3.29 19.78
C ASP A 198 -7.23 -2.71 18.38
N LEU A 199 -7.41 -3.54 17.35
CA LEU A 199 -7.54 -3.09 15.95
C LEU A 199 -8.63 -2.03 15.82
N SER A 200 -9.84 -2.31 16.32
CA SER A 200 -10.99 -1.40 16.23
C SER A 200 -10.72 -0.05 16.92
N CYS A 201 -10.10 -0.07 18.09
CA CYS A 201 -9.66 1.13 18.78
C CYS A 201 -8.60 1.90 17.97
N ASN A 202 -7.65 1.18 17.38
CA ASN A 202 -6.58 1.77 16.59
C ASN A 202 -7.13 2.45 15.32
N MET A 203 -7.99 1.77 14.56
CA MET A 203 -8.67 2.35 13.40
C MET A 203 -9.41 3.64 13.76
N SER A 204 -10.15 3.64 14.88
CA SER A 204 -10.91 4.80 15.33
C SER A 204 -10.03 5.96 15.81
N ASP A 205 -8.87 5.72 16.43
CA ASP A 205 -7.97 6.80 16.85
C ASP A 205 -7.23 7.39 15.65
N LEU A 206 -6.65 6.54 14.80
CA LEU A 206 -5.85 6.97 13.66
C LEU A 206 -6.66 7.78 12.66
N SER A 207 -7.90 7.37 12.35
CA SER A 207 -8.75 8.10 11.39
C SER A 207 -9.10 9.50 11.86
N ARG A 208 -9.39 9.67 13.16
CA ARG A 208 -9.70 10.98 13.76
C ARG A 208 -8.47 11.86 13.89
N ARG A 209 -7.34 11.26 14.25
CA ARG A 209 -6.11 11.99 14.59
C ARG A 209 -5.38 12.49 13.35
N PHE A 210 -5.34 11.68 12.30
CA PHE A 210 -4.59 11.98 11.08
C PHE A 210 -5.50 12.37 9.92
N GLU A 211 -6.82 12.40 10.13
CA GLU A 211 -7.82 12.71 9.10
C GLU A 211 -7.63 11.84 7.84
N ALA A 212 -7.21 10.60 8.05
CA ALA A 212 -6.89 9.63 7.01
C ALA A 212 -7.95 8.54 6.92
N ASP A 213 -8.18 8.05 5.72
CA ASP A 213 -9.00 6.86 5.49
C ASP A 213 -8.23 5.61 5.99
N ILE A 214 -8.95 4.57 6.40
CA ILE A 214 -8.37 3.35 7.01
C ILE A 214 -8.60 2.16 6.09
N LEU A 215 -7.51 1.51 5.70
CA LEU A 215 -7.49 0.27 4.94
C LEU A 215 -6.97 -0.85 5.84
N ILE A 216 -7.61 -2.00 5.85
CA ILE A 216 -7.14 -3.19 6.56
C ILE A 216 -6.56 -4.18 5.57
N ASP A 217 -5.31 -4.57 5.77
CA ASP A 217 -4.64 -5.53 4.92
C ASP A 217 -4.58 -6.90 5.59
N ILE A 218 -5.34 -7.86 5.07
CA ILE A 218 -5.34 -9.27 5.49
C ILE A 218 -4.82 -10.18 4.38
N SER A 219 -4.12 -9.65 3.37
CA SER A 219 -3.61 -10.45 2.26
C SER A 219 -2.53 -11.46 2.68
N GLY A 220 -1.94 -11.28 3.86
CA GLY A 220 -1.02 -12.24 4.45
C GLY A 220 -1.65 -13.54 4.97
N GLN A 221 -2.97 -13.72 4.84
CA GLN A 221 -3.67 -14.89 5.35
C GLN A 221 -4.18 -15.83 4.26
N ASP A 222 -3.78 -17.11 4.41
CA ASP A 222 -4.09 -18.17 3.45
C ASP A 222 -5.34 -18.98 3.81
N ASP A 223 -5.76 -18.92 5.09
CA ASP A 223 -6.90 -19.66 5.64
C ASP A 223 -7.74 -18.81 6.61
N ILE A 224 -8.89 -18.34 6.11
CA ILE A 224 -9.88 -17.59 6.89
C ILE A 224 -10.69 -18.52 7.79
N TYR A 225 -10.81 -19.80 7.45
CA TYR A 225 -11.70 -20.73 8.15
C TYR A 225 -11.15 -21.17 9.50
N SER A 226 -9.84 -20.99 9.71
CA SER A 226 -9.20 -21.15 11.01
C SER A 226 -9.33 -19.91 11.90
N ALA A 227 -9.83 -18.79 11.39
CA ALA A 227 -9.93 -17.56 12.16
C ALA A 227 -11.18 -17.56 13.06
N ASP A 228 -11.01 -17.05 14.29
CA ASP A 228 -12.07 -16.97 15.29
C ASP A 228 -13.07 -15.81 15.05
N ILE A 229 -12.83 -14.97 14.03
CA ILE A 229 -13.73 -13.90 13.57
C ILE A 229 -13.92 -13.99 12.05
N SER A 230 -15.09 -13.57 11.58
CA SER A 230 -15.44 -13.62 10.17
C SER A 230 -15.00 -12.36 9.42
N LEU A 231 -14.98 -12.42 8.09
CA LEU A 231 -14.75 -11.22 7.26
C LEU A 231 -15.87 -10.20 7.42
N GLU A 232 -17.10 -10.64 7.71
CA GLU A 232 -18.22 -9.75 7.93
C GLU A 232 -18.02 -8.90 9.19
N ASP A 233 -17.34 -9.45 10.21
CA ASP A 233 -16.98 -8.70 11.41
C ASP A 233 -15.96 -7.60 11.08
N ILE A 234 -14.96 -7.90 10.25
CA ILE A 234 -13.96 -6.93 9.78
C ILE A 234 -14.62 -5.83 8.94
N ASP A 235 -15.42 -6.21 7.93
CA ASP A 235 -16.16 -5.27 7.09
C ASP A 235 -17.07 -4.37 7.95
N SER A 236 -17.71 -4.93 8.98
CA SER A 236 -18.56 -4.18 9.92
C SER A 236 -17.76 -3.20 10.77
N ALA A 237 -16.61 -3.62 11.29
CA ALA A 237 -15.73 -2.75 12.07
C ALA A 237 -15.17 -1.60 11.24
N ILE A 238 -14.83 -1.85 9.97
CA ILE A 238 -14.39 -0.81 9.04
C ILE A 238 -15.54 0.15 8.75
N ALA A 239 -16.75 -0.35 8.47
CA ALA A 239 -17.90 0.48 8.13
C ALA A 239 -18.32 1.46 9.25
N ILE A 240 -17.95 1.18 10.50
CA ILE A 240 -18.22 2.07 11.65
C ILE A 240 -17.02 2.95 12.05
N VAL A 241 -15.92 2.92 11.29
CA VAL A 241 -14.80 3.84 11.52
C VAL A 241 -15.32 5.29 11.43
N PRO A 242 -15.00 6.15 12.42
CA PRO A 242 -15.59 7.48 12.51
C PRO A 242 -15.40 8.34 11.25
N PHE A 243 -16.38 9.20 11.00
CA PHE A 243 -16.38 10.16 9.89
C PHE A 243 -16.38 9.51 8.50
N ASP A 244 -16.94 8.31 8.38
CA ASP A 244 -17.01 7.53 7.14
C ASP A 244 -15.62 7.28 6.53
N ARG A 245 -14.60 7.15 7.39
CA ARG A 245 -13.19 6.97 7.00
C ARG A 245 -12.76 5.51 6.93
N GLY A 246 -13.66 4.55 7.13
CA GLY A 246 -13.36 3.15 6.84
C GLY A 246 -13.33 2.92 5.33
N LEU A 247 -12.15 2.77 4.75
CA LEU A 247 -12.01 2.61 3.30
C LEU A 247 -12.40 1.20 2.86
N GLY A 248 -11.85 0.17 3.51
CA GLY A 248 -12.10 -1.22 3.15
C GLY A 248 -10.94 -2.15 3.47
N THR A 249 -10.81 -3.22 2.68
CA THR A 249 -9.97 -4.39 3.01
C THR A 249 -9.16 -4.85 1.81
N VAL A 250 -7.92 -5.29 2.03
CA VAL A 250 -7.08 -6.02 1.06
C VAL A 250 -7.10 -7.51 1.38
N TYR A 251 -7.47 -8.33 0.40
CA TYR A 251 -7.55 -9.79 0.49
C TYR A 251 -6.45 -10.45 -0.34
N SER A 252 -6.09 -11.70 -0.03
CA SER A 252 -5.27 -12.51 -0.94
C SER A 252 -6.13 -13.14 -2.04
N ASP A 253 -5.55 -13.34 -3.22
CA ASP A 253 -6.25 -14.02 -4.31
C ASP A 253 -6.60 -15.48 -3.96
N GLU A 254 -5.73 -16.16 -3.21
CA GLU A 254 -5.96 -17.53 -2.75
C GLU A 254 -7.15 -17.64 -1.80
N MET A 255 -7.26 -16.70 -0.86
CA MET A 255 -8.39 -16.61 0.05
C MET A 255 -9.70 -16.44 -0.71
N LEU A 256 -9.73 -15.56 -1.72
CA LEU A 256 -10.92 -15.34 -2.53
C LEU A 256 -11.27 -16.52 -3.44
N ALA A 257 -10.30 -17.36 -3.80
CA ALA A 257 -10.57 -18.59 -4.53
C ALA A 257 -11.41 -19.58 -3.70
N LYS A 258 -11.21 -19.59 -2.37
CA LYS A 258 -11.90 -20.48 -1.43
C LYS A 258 -13.20 -19.85 -0.87
N ALA A 259 -13.22 -18.53 -0.69
CA ALA A 259 -14.34 -17.82 -0.10
C ALA A 259 -15.52 -17.65 -1.07
N ASN A 260 -16.73 -17.98 -0.61
CA ASN A 260 -17.98 -17.55 -1.22
C ASN A 260 -18.31 -16.14 -0.71
N MET A 261 -17.73 -15.10 -1.30
CA MET A 261 -18.20 -13.74 -1.04
C MET A 261 -19.62 -13.61 -1.58
N VAL A 262 -20.59 -13.33 -0.71
CA VAL A 262 -21.94 -12.98 -1.16
C VAL A 262 -21.87 -11.57 -1.74
N ALA A 263 -22.23 -11.45 -3.02
CA ALA A 263 -22.31 -10.18 -3.73
C ALA A 263 -23.43 -9.29 -3.16
#